data_AF-A0A7V1LSE9-F1
#
_entry.id   AF-A0A7V1LSE9-F1
#
_cell.length_a   1.000
_cell.length_b   1.000
_cell.length_c   1.000
_cell.angle_alpha   90.00
_cell.angle_beta   90.00
_cell.angle_gamma   90.00
#
_symmetry.space_group_name_H-M   'P 1'
#
loop_
_entity.id
_entity.type
_entity.pdbx_description
1 polymer ?
#
loop_
_entity_poly.entity_id
_entity_poly.type
_entity_poly.pdbx_seq_one_letter_code
_entity_poly.pdbx_strand_id
1 'polypeptide(L)'
;MKYLFLIIIFSVNVFAQSKDEKGNELGLLAFSKNEVENIRDIIGGKIILDKYINKTKLLKDLEKYDIIHLATHTQIDNKNPLLSRFFISTEFDSTNESNSIFASDILTLQLSAKMVVLSSCNTGTGKILKGEGIMSLARAFKFAGSPSVIMSLWEIDDISTSTIMKGFYTGLKKGKQKDVALRDAKLAYLNRSNSKSAAPVFWAGTVPIGNLEKLNFKNVSWFPGNLLFIFIAILLFVSVFYFVRKKNYFL
;
A
#
# COMPACT_ATOMS: atom_id res chain seq x y z
N MET A 1 -14.10 11.99 11.49
CA MET A 1 -13.79 11.07 10.36
C MET A 1 -12.33 10.69 10.36
N LYS A 2 -12.06 9.46 10.80
CA LYS A 2 -10.79 8.73 10.74
C LYS A 2 -10.56 8.33 9.29
N TYR A 3 -9.36 8.50 8.76
CA TYR A 3 -8.99 7.81 7.52
C TYR A 3 -8.58 6.39 7.89
N LEU A 4 -9.19 5.39 7.25
CA LEU A 4 -8.81 3.99 7.43
C LEU A 4 -7.63 3.75 6.47
N PHE A 5 -6.47 3.41 7.02
CA PHE A 5 -5.28 3.09 6.23
C PHE A 5 -5.20 1.57 6.01
N LEU A 6 -5.18 1.11 4.76
CA LEU A 6 -4.81 -0.26 4.40
C LEU A 6 -3.58 -0.23 3.53
N ILE A 7 -2.57 -0.94 3.98
CA ILE A 7 -1.44 -1.27 3.14
C ILE A 7 -1.65 -2.74 2.77
N ILE A 8 -2.20 -3.00 1.59
CA ILE A 8 -2.41 -4.38 1.14
C ILE A 8 -1.11 -4.90 0.56
N ILE A 9 -0.42 -5.70 1.33
CA ILE A 9 0.62 -6.55 0.73
C ILE A 9 -0.07 -7.75 0.10
N PHE A 10 0.48 -8.22 -1.01
CA PHE A 10 0.56 -9.66 -1.21
C PHE A 10 2.06 -9.99 -1.22
N SER A 11 2.66 -10.12 -0.05
CA SER A 11 4.00 -10.71 0.00
C SER A 11 3.77 -12.20 0.05
N VAL A 12 4.05 -12.79 -1.11
CA VAL A 12 4.30 -14.20 -1.30
C VAL A 12 5.26 -14.65 -0.19
N ASN A 13 4.79 -15.56 0.67
CA ASN A 13 5.70 -16.44 1.38
C ASN A 13 6.15 -17.44 0.33
N VAL A 14 7.39 -17.27 -0.10
CA VAL A 14 8.01 -18.08 -1.14
C VAL A 14 8.49 -19.37 -0.51
N PHE A 15 7.56 -20.30 -0.37
CA PHE A 15 7.86 -21.72 -0.28
C PHE A 15 6.96 -22.45 -1.28
N ALA A 16 7.08 -22.07 -2.55
CA ALA A 16 6.73 -22.90 -3.70
C ALA A 16 7.18 -22.15 -4.96
N GLN A 17 7.95 -22.83 -5.80
CA GLN A 17 8.29 -22.43 -7.16
C GLN A 17 7.01 -22.09 -7.94
N SER A 18 6.65 -20.82 -8.07
CA SER A 18 5.59 -20.41 -8.99
C SER A 18 6.23 -20.10 -10.34
N LYS A 19 5.60 -20.53 -11.44
CA LYS A 19 6.15 -20.38 -12.79
C LYS A 19 5.25 -19.45 -13.62
N ASP A 20 5.82 -18.56 -14.42
CA ASP A 20 5.05 -17.74 -15.38
C ASP A 20 4.38 -18.60 -16.48
N GLU A 21 3.59 -18.00 -17.38
CA GLU A 21 2.96 -18.71 -18.52
C GLU A 21 3.96 -19.41 -19.45
N LYS A 22 5.26 -19.14 -19.30
CA LYS A 22 6.36 -19.74 -20.06
C LYS A 22 7.18 -20.71 -19.22
N GLY A 23 6.79 -21.01 -17.99
CA GLY A 23 7.47 -21.98 -17.12
C GLY A 23 8.64 -21.40 -16.31
N ASN A 24 8.85 -20.08 -16.28
CA ASN A 24 9.97 -19.45 -15.56
C ASN A 24 9.63 -19.23 -14.09
N GLU A 25 10.52 -19.62 -13.17
CA GLU A 25 10.35 -19.39 -11.74
C GLU A 25 10.19 -17.88 -11.43
N LEU A 26 9.09 -17.52 -10.76
CA LEU A 26 8.85 -16.19 -10.22
C LEU A 26 9.71 -16.01 -8.98
N GLY A 27 10.47 -14.92 -8.96
CA GLY A 27 11.44 -14.61 -7.92
C GLY A 27 10.83 -14.44 -6.53
N LEU A 28 11.68 -14.61 -5.52
CA LEU A 28 11.34 -14.39 -4.12
C LEU A 28 10.93 -12.92 -3.86
N LEU A 29 9.69 -12.64 -3.43
CA LEU A 29 9.29 -11.31 -2.91
C LEU A 29 9.85 -10.99 -1.51
N ALA A 30 11.06 -11.47 -1.18
CA ALA A 30 11.62 -11.37 0.16
C ALA A 30 11.71 -9.92 0.68
N PHE A 31 11.81 -8.94 -0.21
CA PHE A 31 11.97 -7.53 0.13
C PHE A 31 10.70 -6.68 0.02
N SER A 32 9.62 -7.19 -0.59
CA SER A 32 8.28 -6.54 -0.56
C SER A 32 7.75 -6.43 0.87
N LYS A 33 8.13 -7.38 1.73
CA LYS A 33 7.88 -7.31 3.17
C LYS A 33 8.53 -6.07 3.80
N ASN A 34 9.82 -5.83 3.52
CA ASN A 34 10.55 -4.70 4.08
C ASN A 34 10.01 -3.36 3.57
N GLU A 35 9.67 -3.25 2.29
CA GLU A 35 8.98 -2.07 1.74
C GLU A 35 7.74 -1.74 2.58
N VAL A 36 6.85 -2.70 2.77
CA VAL A 36 5.59 -2.41 3.43
C VAL A 36 5.74 -2.24 4.94
N GLU A 37 6.59 -3.00 5.61
CA GLU A 37 6.86 -2.79 7.04
C GLU A 37 7.37 -1.35 7.27
N ASN A 38 8.29 -0.86 6.44
CA ASN A 38 8.72 0.54 6.49
C ASN A 38 7.55 1.53 6.25
N ILE A 39 6.65 1.26 5.31
CA ILE A 39 5.50 2.13 5.05
C ILE A 39 4.54 2.13 6.24
N ARG A 40 4.22 0.96 6.81
CA ARG A 40 3.37 0.81 8.00
C ARG A 40 3.95 1.57 9.17
N ASP A 41 5.26 1.51 9.38
CA ASP A 41 5.88 2.21 10.50
C ASP A 41 5.83 3.74 10.31
N ILE A 42 5.73 4.22 9.07
CA ILE A 42 5.54 5.64 8.77
C ILE A 42 4.08 6.05 8.96
N ILE A 43 3.13 5.46 8.24
CA ILE A 43 1.74 5.96 8.16
C ILE A 43 0.72 5.12 8.92
N GLY A 44 1.14 4.02 9.55
CA GLY A 44 0.24 3.01 10.11
C GLY A 44 -0.45 2.18 9.03
N GLY A 45 -1.46 1.41 9.44
CA GLY A 45 -2.33 0.67 8.53
C GLY A 45 -2.30 -0.84 8.75
N LYS A 46 -3.32 -1.50 8.21
CA LYS A 46 -3.41 -2.96 8.23
C LYS A 46 -2.53 -3.52 7.11
N ILE A 47 -1.75 -4.54 7.44
CA ILE A 47 -1.03 -5.38 6.49
C ILE A 47 -1.88 -6.65 6.29
N ILE A 48 -2.13 -7.03 5.05
CA ILE A 48 -2.71 -8.35 4.73
C ILE A 48 -1.56 -9.22 4.21
N LEU A 49 -1.34 -10.36 4.83
CA LEU A 49 -0.34 -11.36 4.44
C LEU A 49 -1.00 -12.72 4.66
N ASP A 50 -1.91 -13.08 3.76
CA ASP A 50 -2.69 -14.31 3.91
C ASP A 50 -2.54 -15.15 2.65
N LYS A 51 -2.23 -16.44 2.86
CA LYS A 51 -2.00 -17.45 1.84
C LYS A 51 -3.30 -17.82 1.11
N TYR A 52 -4.46 -17.54 1.72
CA TYR A 52 -5.78 -17.94 1.24
C TYR A 52 -6.76 -16.76 1.20
N ILE A 53 -6.33 -15.64 0.60
CA ILE A 53 -7.20 -14.47 0.48
C ILE A 53 -8.36 -14.76 -0.47
N ASN A 54 -9.57 -14.71 0.07
CA ASN A 54 -10.78 -14.73 -0.72
C ASN A 54 -10.88 -13.43 -1.55
N LYS A 55 -10.83 -13.56 -2.89
CA LYS A 55 -10.97 -12.47 -3.86
C LYS A 55 -12.12 -11.52 -3.54
N THR A 56 -13.33 -12.04 -3.34
CA THR A 56 -14.54 -11.24 -3.09
C THR A 56 -14.43 -10.42 -1.80
N LYS A 57 -13.91 -11.02 -0.73
CA LYS A 57 -13.69 -10.32 0.54
C LYS A 57 -12.66 -9.20 0.39
N LEU A 58 -11.58 -9.47 -0.32
CA LEU A 58 -10.52 -8.51 -0.60
C LEU A 58 -11.03 -7.31 -1.42
N LEU A 59 -11.79 -7.57 -2.48
CA LEU A 59 -12.41 -6.54 -3.31
C LEU A 59 -13.31 -5.61 -2.48
N LYS A 60 -14.16 -6.18 -1.61
CA LYS A 60 -14.98 -5.39 -0.67
C LYS A 60 -14.16 -4.65 0.38
N ASP A 61 -13.00 -5.18 0.78
CA ASP A 61 -12.12 -4.50 1.70
C ASP A 61 -11.43 -3.30 1.04
N LEU A 62 -11.01 -3.39 -0.23
CA LEU A 62 -10.38 -2.28 -0.97
C LEU A 62 -11.18 -0.97 -0.92
N GLU A 63 -12.51 -1.05 -0.99
CA GLU A 63 -13.39 0.13 -1.01
C GLU A 63 -13.35 0.99 0.26
N LYS A 64 -12.87 0.42 1.38
CA LYS A 64 -12.95 1.02 2.72
C LYS A 64 -11.76 1.91 3.08
N TYR A 65 -10.74 2.01 2.22
CA TYR A 65 -9.46 2.61 2.58
C TYR A 65 -9.08 3.81 1.73
N ASP A 66 -8.40 4.76 2.37
CA ASP A 66 -8.04 6.04 1.75
C ASP A 66 -6.72 5.99 0.98
N ILE A 67 -5.87 5.03 1.31
CA ILE A 67 -4.64 4.72 0.60
C ILE A 67 -4.65 3.21 0.39
N ILE A 68 -4.37 2.78 -0.82
CA ILE A 68 -4.16 1.38 -1.17
C ILE A 68 -2.76 1.28 -1.75
N HIS A 69 -1.92 0.43 -1.20
CA HIS A 69 -0.62 0.12 -1.76
C HIS A 69 -0.63 -1.36 -2.07
N LEU A 70 -0.27 -1.74 -3.30
CA LEU A 70 -0.25 -3.10 -3.80
C LEU A 70 1.19 -3.46 -4.17
N ALA A 71 1.84 -4.24 -3.31
CA ALA A 71 3.12 -4.86 -3.57
C ALA A 71 2.89 -6.35 -3.84
N THR A 72 2.80 -6.72 -5.13
CA THR A 72 2.49 -8.08 -5.60
C THR A 72 3.01 -8.31 -7.02
N HIS A 73 3.01 -9.56 -7.48
CA HIS A 73 3.21 -9.86 -8.89
C HIS A 73 2.03 -9.37 -9.72
N THR A 74 2.35 -8.86 -10.91
CA THR A 74 1.37 -8.43 -11.91
C THR A 74 1.65 -9.13 -13.22
N GLN A 75 0.58 -9.56 -13.87
CA GLN A 75 0.63 -10.00 -15.25
C GLN A 75 -0.12 -9.01 -16.12
N ILE A 76 0.54 -8.59 -17.19
CA ILE A 76 0.01 -7.66 -18.17
C ILE A 76 -0.38 -8.40 -19.44
N ASP A 77 -1.65 -8.28 -19.83
CA ASP A 77 -2.15 -8.74 -21.13
C ASP A 77 -2.29 -7.52 -22.06
N ASN A 78 -1.41 -7.43 -23.05
CA ASN A 78 -1.41 -6.34 -24.02
C ASN A 78 -2.46 -6.51 -25.14
N LYS A 79 -3.01 -7.72 -25.33
CA LYS A 79 -4.06 -7.97 -26.31
C LYS A 79 -5.42 -7.65 -25.70
N ASN A 80 -5.63 -8.06 -24.45
CA ASN A 80 -6.85 -7.83 -23.70
C ASN A 80 -6.51 -7.13 -22.38
N PRO A 81 -6.41 -5.78 -22.35
CA PRO A 81 -5.98 -5.05 -21.16
C PRO A 81 -6.85 -5.27 -19.92
N LEU A 82 -8.11 -5.68 -20.09
CA LEU A 82 -9.03 -6.04 -19.00
C LEU A 82 -8.67 -7.37 -18.31
N LEU A 83 -7.90 -8.24 -18.97
CA LEU A 83 -7.37 -9.49 -18.43
C LEU A 83 -6.03 -9.31 -17.70
N SER A 84 -5.49 -8.09 -17.69
CA SER A 84 -4.34 -7.78 -16.83
C SER A 84 -4.73 -7.95 -15.36
N ARG A 85 -3.84 -8.53 -14.55
CA ARG A 85 -4.19 -8.99 -13.20
C ARG A 85 -3.07 -8.88 -12.17
N PHE A 86 -3.47 -8.78 -10.92
CA PHE A 86 -2.62 -8.94 -9.74
C PHE A 86 -2.80 -10.33 -9.17
N PHE A 87 -1.72 -10.96 -8.74
CA PHE A 87 -1.80 -12.22 -8.01
C PHE A 87 -2.08 -11.99 -6.54
N ILE A 88 -2.97 -12.80 -5.97
CA ILE A 88 -3.42 -12.67 -4.58
C ILE A 88 -3.23 -13.96 -3.76
N SER A 89 -2.61 -14.99 -4.35
CA SER A 89 -2.30 -16.27 -3.70
C SER A 89 -0.88 -16.74 -4.03
N THR A 90 -0.33 -17.58 -3.16
CA THR A 90 0.99 -18.21 -3.33
C THR A 90 0.96 -19.40 -4.29
N GLU A 91 -0.22 -19.98 -4.52
CA GLU A 91 -0.39 -21.08 -5.46
C GLU A 91 -0.69 -20.47 -6.83
N PHE A 92 0.36 -20.33 -7.63
CA PHE A 92 0.23 -19.90 -9.02
C PHE A 92 -0.35 -21.05 -9.82
N ASP A 93 -1.67 -21.11 -9.82
CA ASP A 93 -2.42 -21.86 -10.79
C ASP A 93 -3.01 -20.85 -11.77
N SER A 94 -2.39 -20.75 -12.95
CA SER A 94 -2.88 -19.88 -14.04
C SER A 94 -4.29 -20.26 -14.50
N THR A 95 -4.79 -21.44 -14.13
CA THR A 95 -6.17 -21.88 -14.39
C THR A 95 -7.14 -21.49 -13.28
N ASN A 96 -6.63 -21.12 -12.09
CA ASN A 96 -7.45 -20.74 -10.96
C ASN A 96 -7.59 -19.21 -10.85
N GLU A 97 -8.59 -18.67 -11.54
CA GLU A 97 -8.92 -17.25 -11.53
C GLU A 97 -9.22 -16.68 -10.13
N SER A 98 -9.56 -17.52 -9.15
CA SER A 98 -9.82 -17.08 -7.78
C SER A 98 -8.57 -16.54 -7.07
N ASN A 99 -7.38 -16.87 -7.60
CA ASN A 99 -6.08 -16.41 -7.10
C ASN A 99 -5.61 -15.10 -7.76
N SER A 100 -6.48 -14.43 -8.52
CA SER A 100 -6.14 -13.19 -9.24
C SER A 100 -7.23 -12.11 -9.12
N ILE A 101 -6.81 -10.85 -9.08
CA ILE A 101 -7.68 -9.69 -9.31
C ILE A 101 -7.38 -9.16 -10.71
N PHE A 102 -8.37 -9.21 -11.59
CA PHE A 102 -8.31 -8.65 -12.93
C PHE A 102 -8.65 -7.16 -12.94
N ALA A 103 -8.20 -6.45 -13.97
CA ALA A 103 -8.58 -5.07 -14.22
C ALA A 103 -10.11 -4.92 -14.34
N SER A 104 -10.79 -5.92 -14.93
CA SER A 104 -12.26 -5.97 -15.00
C SER A 104 -12.92 -6.03 -13.61
N ASP A 105 -12.35 -6.75 -12.64
CA ASP A 105 -12.88 -6.77 -11.27
C ASP A 105 -12.77 -5.39 -10.63
N ILE A 106 -11.64 -4.70 -10.83
CA ILE A 106 -11.37 -3.38 -10.25
C ILE A 106 -12.35 -2.35 -10.79
N LEU A 107 -12.71 -2.41 -12.07
CA LEU A 107 -13.69 -1.49 -12.68
C LEU A 107 -15.08 -1.54 -12.04
N THR A 108 -15.40 -2.61 -11.32
CA THR A 108 -16.69 -2.75 -10.62
C THR A 108 -16.70 -2.13 -9.23
N LEU A 109 -15.54 -1.72 -8.71
CA LEU A 109 -15.39 -1.18 -7.36
C LEU A 109 -15.80 0.29 -7.26
N GLN A 110 -16.20 0.68 -6.04
CA GLN A 110 -16.39 2.07 -5.64
C GLN A 110 -15.37 2.45 -4.55
N LEU A 111 -14.16 2.79 -4.99
CA LEU A 111 -13.05 3.12 -4.11
C LEU A 111 -13.22 4.51 -3.48
N SER A 112 -13.07 4.56 -2.15
CA SER A 112 -12.87 5.83 -1.42
C SER A 112 -11.42 6.32 -1.47
N ALA A 113 -10.50 5.49 -2.00
CA ALA A 113 -9.06 5.69 -1.96
C ALA A 113 -8.63 6.98 -2.66
N LYS A 114 -7.98 7.88 -1.92
CA LYS A 114 -7.36 9.11 -2.42
C LYS A 114 -6.07 8.84 -3.21
N MET A 115 -5.45 7.69 -2.99
CA MET A 115 -4.24 7.28 -3.68
C MET A 115 -4.12 5.76 -3.74
N VAL A 116 -3.82 5.23 -4.92
CA VAL A 116 -3.40 3.85 -5.13
C VAL A 116 -1.92 3.82 -5.51
N VAL A 117 -1.14 2.89 -4.95
CA VAL A 117 0.26 2.64 -5.34
C VAL A 117 0.37 1.23 -5.88
N LEU A 118 0.83 1.09 -7.12
CA LEU A 118 1.08 -0.16 -7.82
C LEU A 118 2.59 -0.42 -7.80
N SER A 119 3.06 -1.03 -6.72
CA SER A 119 4.46 -1.45 -6.54
C SER A 119 4.62 -2.89 -7.04
N SER A 120 4.25 -3.12 -8.30
CA SER A 120 3.94 -4.44 -8.81
C SER A 120 4.55 -4.69 -10.19
N CYS A 121 5.80 -5.11 -10.22
CA CYS A 121 6.52 -5.50 -11.44
C CYS A 121 7.52 -6.65 -11.21
N ASN A 122 7.42 -7.40 -10.12
CA ASN A 122 8.47 -8.34 -9.70
C ASN A 122 8.37 -9.70 -10.44
N THR A 123 8.27 -9.71 -11.78
CA THR A 123 8.24 -11.00 -12.52
C THR A 123 9.62 -11.64 -12.63
N GLY A 124 10.69 -10.97 -12.19
CA GLY A 124 12.08 -11.38 -12.37
C GLY A 124 12.55 -11.34 -13.82
N THR A 125 11.74 -10.81 -14.75
CA THR A 125 12.02 -10.91 -16.19
C THR A 125 12.70 -9.68 -16.76
N GLY A 126 12.75 -8.56 -16.03
CA GLY A 126 13.36 -7.30 -16.52
C GLY A 126 12.68 -6.75 -17.77
N LYS A 127 11.47 -7.23 -18.10
CA LYS A 127 10.74 -6.83 -19.30
C LYS A 127 10.13 -5.45 -19.09
N ILE A 128 10.41 -4.56 -20.04
CA ILE A 128 9.66 -3.31 -20.18
C ILE A 128 8.19 -3.70 -20.38
N LEU A 129 7.34 -3.31 -19.43
CA LEU A 129 5.91 -3.43 -19.62
C LEU A 129 5.53 -2.49 -20.76
N LYS A 130 4.94 -3.01 -21.83
CA LYS A 130 4.39 -2.15 -22.89
C LYS A 130 3.38 -1.20 -22.23
N GLY A 131 3.56 0.09 -22.49
CA GLY A 131 2.92 1.17 -21.72
C GLY A 131 1.40 1.08 -21.64
N GLU A 132 0.73 0.44 -22.60
CA GLU A 132 -0.73 0.32 -22.59
C GLU A 132 -1.28 -0.56 -21.46
N GLY A 133 -0.55 -1.60 -21.06
CA GLY A 133 -1.05 -2.59 -20.10
C GLY A 133 -0.92 -2.17 -18.64
N ILE A 134 0.23 -1.62 -18.20
CA ILE A 134 0.31 -1.05 -16.85
C ILE A 134 -0.61 0.18 -16.70
N MET A 135 -0.78 0.93 -17.80
CA MET A 135 -1.72 2.03 -17.86
C MET A 135 -3.17 1.56 -17.79
N SER A 136 -3.52 0.37 -18.29
CA SER A 136 -4.89 -0.15 -18.17
C SER A 136 -5.26 -0.45 -16.72
N LEU A 137 -4.34 -1.01 -15.92
CA LEU A 137 -4.53 -1.20 -14.48
C LEU A 137 -4.69 0.12 -13.75
N ALA A 138 -3.83 1.10 -14.06
CA ALA A 138 -3.94 2.43 -13.48
C ALA A 138 -5.28 3.11 -13.85
N ARG A 139 -5.73 2.96 -15.10
CA ARG A 139 -7.04 3.43 -15.54
C ARG A 139 -8.15 2.73 -14.77
N ALA A 140 -8.07 1.42 -14.54
CA ALA A 140 -9.06 0.68 -13.79
C ALA A 140 -9.24 1.25 -12.37
N PHE A 141 -8.14 1.50 -11.64
CA PHE A 141 -8.21 2.15 -10.32
C PHE A 141 -8.74 3.58 -10.38
N LYS A 142 -8.42 4.33 -11.44
CA LYS A 142 -8.93 5.68 -11.64
C LYS A 142 -10.44 5.68 -11.89
N PHE A 143 -10.92 4.79 -12.76
CA PHE A 143 -12.35 4.59 -13.03
C PHE A 143 -13.11 4.11 -11.79
N ALA A 144 -12.49 3.24 -10.99
CA ALA A 144 -13.03 2.78 -9.72
C ALA A 144 -13.12 3.88 -8.64
N GLY A 145 -12.64 5.10 -8.89
CA GLY A 145 -12.82 6.25 -8.01
C GLY A 145 -11.54 6.79 -7.38
N SER A 146 -10.36 6.18 -7.62
CA SER A 146 -9.12 6.73 -7.08
C SER A 146 -8.58 7.90 -7.92
N PRO A 147 -8.47 9.12 -7.36
CA PRO A 147 -8.06 10.28 -8.15
C PRO A 147 -6.55 10.28 -8.45
N SER A 148 -5.76 9.45 -7.77
CA SER A 148 -4.30 9.40 -7.90
C SER A 148 -3.80 7.97 -7.93
N VAL A 149 -2.96 7.64 -8.91
CA VAL A 149 -2.28 6.35 -9.00
C VAL A 149 -0.77 6.58 -9.13
N ILE A 150 0.01 5.93 -8.28
CA ILE A 150 1.47 5.86 -8.37
C ILE A 150 1.81 4.47 -8.93
N MET A 151 2.62 4.37 -9.97
CA MET A 151 2.94 3.07 -10.58
C MET A 151 4.41 2.99 -11.00
N SER A 152 4.94 1.78 -11.03
CA SER A 152 6.23 1.50 -11.68
C SER A 152 6.02 1.15 -13.16
N LEU A 153 6.78 1.80 -14.04
CA LEU A 153 6.75 1.57 -15.49
C LEU A 153 7.47 0.28 -15.90
N TRP A 154 8.41 -0.18 -15.07
CA TRP A 154 9.17 -1.40 -15.26
C TRP A 154 9.54 -1.99 -13.90
N GLU A 155 10.14 -3.18 -13.93
CA GLU A 155 10.69 -3.86 -12.75
C GLU A 155 11.90 -3.11 -12.20
N ILE A 156 11.75 -2.55 -11.01
CA ILE A 156 12.82 -1.87 -10.26
C ILE A 156 13.29 -2.86 -9.19
N ASP A 157 14.59 -2.91 -8.93
CA ASP A 157 15.10 -3.76 -7.85
C ASP A 157 14.46 -3.40 -6.50
N ASP A 158 14.33 -4.40 -5.64
CA ASP A 158 13.56 -4.24 -4.41
C ASP A 158 14.20 -3.26 -3.41
N ILE A 159 15.54 -3.15 -3.37
CA ILE A 159 16.25 -2.27 -2.43
C ILE A 159 15.96 -0.81 -2.81
N SER A 160 16.05 -0.49 -4.09
CA SER A 160 15.77 0.85 -4.59
C SER A 160 14.30 1.21 -4.43
N THR A 161 13.39 0.29 -4.75
CA THR A 161 11.94 0.49 -4.57
C THR A 161 11.61 0.76 -3.09
N SER A 162 12.08 -0.09 -2.18
CA SER A 162 11.87 0.06 -0.74
C SER A 162 12.41 1.39 -0.22
N THR A 163 13.61 1.80 -0.67
CA THR A 163 14.25 3.06 -0.25
C THR A 163 13.48 4.28 -0.75
N ILE A 164 13.08 4.28 -2.02
CA ILE A 164 12.32 5.38 -2.64
C ILE A 164 10.92 5.47 -2.01
N MET A 165 10.22 4.34 -1.82
CA MET A 165 8.89 4.34 -1.22
C MET A 165 8.93 4.80 0.24
N LYS A 166 9.94 4.38 1.01
CA LYS A 166 10.17 4.90 2.37
C LYS A 166 10.31 6.44 2.38
N GLY A 167 11.11 6.99 1.46
CA GLY A 167 11.26 8.44 1.30
C GLY A 167 9.95 9.13 0.88
N PHE A 168 9.23 8.54 -0.06
CA PHE A 168 7.96 9.03 -0.58
C PHE A 168 6.90 9.13 0.53
N TYR A 169 6.64 8.04 1.25
CA TYR A 169 5.68 8.04 2.36
C TYR A 169 6.11 8.94 3.52
N THR A 170 7.41 9.05 3.79
CA THR A 170 7.92 10.03 4.76
C THR A 170 7.60 11.47 4.34
N GLY A 171 7.77 11.80 3.06
CA GLY A 171 7.41 13.09 2.49
C GLY A 171 5.91 13.37 2.57
N LEU A 172 5.08 12.38 2.22
CA LEU A 172 3.63 12.46 2.33
C LEU A 172 3.19 12.74 3.77
N LYS A 173 3.72 11.99 4.76
CA LYS A 173 3.41 12.20 6.18
C LYS A 173 3.77 13.61 6.67
N LYS A 174 4.80 14.22 6.08
CA LYS A 174 5.19 15.62 6.33
C LYS A 174 4.31 16.65 5.60
N GLY A 175 3.24 16.22 4.92
CA GLY A 175 2.29 17.10 4.24
C GLY A 175 2.74 17.56 2.85
N LYS A 176 3.77 16.94 2.26
CA LYS A 176 4.19 17.25 0.89
C LYS A 176 3.15 16.76 -0.12
N GLN A 177 3.09 17.44 -1.26
CA GLN A 177 2.38 16.95 -2.46
C GLN A 177 3.04 15.66 -2.97
N LYS A 178 2.28 14.81 -3.68
CA LYS A 178 2.71 13.45 -4.05
C LYS A 178 3.90 13.48 -5.01
N ASP A 179 3.86 14.35 -6.00
CA ASP A 179 4.96 14.58 -6.94
C ASP A 179 6.22 15.12 -6.26
N VAL A 180 6.08 16.08 -5.35
CA VAL A 180 7.19 16.64 -4.57
C VAL A 180 7.80 15.58 -3.66
N ALA A 181 6.97 14.81 -2.95
CA ALA A 181 7.43 13.73 -2.09
C ALA A 181 8.19 12.65 -2.89
N LEU A 182 7.70 12.29 -4.08
CA LEU A 182 8.33 11.29 -4.92
C LEU A 182 9.64 11.80 -5.54
N ARG A 183 9.66 13.05 -6.00
CA ARG A 183 10.87 13.72 -6.50
C ARG A 183 11.95 13.75 -5.43
N ASP A 184 11.61 14.22 -4.23
CA ASP A 184 12.57 14.33 -3.13
C ASP A 184 13.11 12.96 -2.70
N ALA A 185 12.26 11.93 -2.71
CA ALA A 185 12.69 10.56 -2.43
C ALA A 185 13.70 10.04 -3.47
N LYS A 186 13.45 10.29 -4.76
CA LYS A 186 14.37 9.93 -5.85
C LYS A 186 15.70 10.69 -5.76
N LEU A 187 15.66 11.99 -5.46
CA LEU A 187 16.87 12.79 -5.27
C LEU A 187 17.67 12.32 -4.04
N ALA A 188 16.99 11.99 -2.93
CA ALA A 188 17.65 11.45 -1.74
C ALA A 188 18.28 10.08 -2.00
N TYR A 189 17.65 9.23 -2.81
CA TYR A 189 18.21 7.97 -3.28
C TYR A 189 19.48 8.21 -4.12
N LEU A 190 19.42 9.09 -5.12
CA LEU A 190 20.54 9.45 -5.98
C LEU A 190 21.74 10.02 -5.21
N ASN A 191 21.49 10.86 -4.20
CA ASN A 191 22.57 11.43 -3.38
C ASN A 191 23.30 10.39 -2.52
N ARG A 192 22.72 9.22 -2.31
CA ARG A 192 23.29 8.11 -1.52
C ARG A 192 23.71 6.93 -2.39
N SER A 193 23.43 6.97 -3.69
CA SER A 193 23.75 5.91 -4.60
C SER A 193 25.22 5.96 -4.98
N ASN A 194 25.76 4.79 -5.35
CA ASN A 194 27.08 4.70 -5.96
C ASN A 194 26.93 4.69 -7.49
N SER A 195 28.05 4.64 -8.21
CA SER A 195 28.04 4.64 -9.68
C SER A 195 27.16 3.56 -10.32
N LYS A 196 26.91 2.43 -9.65
CA LYS A 196 26.02 1.37 -10.15
C LYS A 196 24.56 1.68 -9.86
N SER A 197 24.21 2.03 -8.63
CA SER A 197 22.82 2.31 -8.23
C SER A 197 22.28 3.66 -8.72
N ALA A 198 23.12 4.55 -9.26
CA ALA A 198 22.68 5.80 -9.88
C ALA A 198 21.98 5.62 -11.25
N ALA A 199 22.07 4.42 -11.86
CA ALA A 199 21.47 4.17 -13.17
C ALA A 199 19.95 4.38 -13.17
N PRO A 200 19.36 5.03 -14.20
CA PRO A 200 17.93 5.35 -14.25
C PRO A 200 16.98 4.17 -14.02
N VAL A 201 17.39 2.96 -14.39
CA VAL A 201 16.61 1.72 -14.18
C VAL A 201 16.19 1.55 -12.71
N PHE A 202 16.97 2.07 -11.76
CA PHE A 202 16.73 1.88 -10.33
C PHE A 202 15.83 2.94 -9.67
N TRP A 203 15.59 4.10 -10.31
CA TRP A 203 14.86 5.20 -9.67
C TRP A 203 13.89 5.95 -10.58
N ALA A 204 14.07 5.89 -11.90
CA ALA A 204 13.25 6.66 -12.83
C ALA A 204 11.86 6.02 -13.05
N GLY A 205 11.73 4.70 -12.83
CA GLY A 205 10.56 3.92 -13.23
C GLY A 205 9.26 4.24 -12.51
N THR A 206 9.28 4.78 -11.29
CA THR A 206 8.04 5.10 -10.56
C THR A 206 7.49 6.47 -10.98
N VAL A 207 6.23 6.54 -11.41
CA VAL A 207 5.58 7.77 -11.85
C VAL A 207 4.21 7.98 -11.18
N PRO A 208 3.82 9.24 -10.91
CA PRO A 208 2.48 9.56 -10.42
C PRO A 208 1.56 9.98 -11.57
N ILE A 209 0.29 9.59 -11.52
CA ILE A 209 -0.76 9.97 -12.48
C ILE A 209 -2.02 10.41 -11.73
N GLY A 210 -2.65 11.50 -12.18
CA GLY A 210 -3.88 12.02 -11.61
C GLY A 210 -3.65 13.18 -10.64
N ASN A 211 -4.40 13.21 -9.53
CA ASN A 211 -4.35 14.28 -8.53
C ASN A 211 -3.07 14.16 -7.67
N LEU A 212 -2.21 15.17 -7.74
CA LEU A 212 -0.91 15.19 -7.05
C LEU A 212 -0.95 15.94 -5.71
N GLU A 213 -2.10 16.47 -5.29
CA GLU A 213 -2.22 17.25 -4.05
C GLU A 213 -1.83 16.44 -2.82
N LYS A 214 -1.45 17.15 -1.75
CA LYS A 214 -1.07 16.55 -0.47
C LYS A 214 -2.20 15.69 0.09
N LEU A 215 -1.81 14.60 0.76
CA LEU A 215 -2.74 13.82 1.57
C LEU A 215 -2.85 14.47 2.95
N ASN A 216 -4.08 14.69 3.42
CA ASN A 216 -4.34 15.24 4.74
C ASN A 216 -4.27 14.13 5.79
N PHE A 217 -3.06 13.78 6.23
CA PHE A 217 -2.88 12.93 7.40
C PHE A 217 -3.39 13.69 8.63
N LYS A 218 -4.56 13.32 9.15
CA LYS A 218 -5.02 13.84 10.44
C LYS A 218 -4.06 13.33 11.49
N ASN A 219 -3.16 14.19 11.95
CA ASN A 219 -2.46 13.96 13.19
C ASN A 219 -3.52 13.79 14.27
N VAL A 220 -3.64 12.58 14.81
CA VAL A 220 -4.17 12.44 16.16
C VAL A 220 -3.13 13.10 17.03
N SER A 221 -3.23 14.43 17.18
CA SER A 221 -2.63 15.07 18.34
C SER A 221 -3.26 14.35 19.51
N TRP A 222 -2.47 13.52 20.19
CA TRP A 222 -2.76 13.17 21.56
C TRP A 222 -2.66 14.50 22.32
N PHE A 223 -3.74 15.27 22.29
CA PHE A 223 -3.83 16.49 23.05
C PHE A 223 -3.73 16.02 24.51
N PRO A 224 -2.77 16.52 25.31
CA PRO A 224 -2.69 16.18 26.74
C PRO A 224 -3.99 16.49 27.49
N GLY A 225 -4.91 17.26 26.88
CA GLY A 225 -6.29 17.42 27.34
C GLY A 225 -7.03 16.10 27.58
N ASN A 226 -6.80 15.04 26.80
CA ASN A 226 -7.45 13.74 27.05
C ASN A 226 -6.94 13.05 28.32
N LEU A 227 -5.66 13.21 28.67
CA LEU A 227 -5.17 12.78 29.99
C LEU A 227 -5.78 13.61 31.10
N LEU A 228 -5.95 14.91 30.88
CA LEU A 228 -6.56 15.82 31.85
C LEU A 228 -8.02 15.45 32.12
N PHE A 229 -8.79 15.10 31.07
CA PHE A 229 -10.15 14.55 31.20
C PHE A 229 -10.18 13.20 31.91
N ILE A 230 -9.26 12.28 31.59
CA ILE A 230 -9.16 10.98 32.28
C ILE A 230 -8.79 11.18 33.76
N PHE A 231 -7.87 12.09 34.06
CA PHE A 231 -7.44 12.42 35.42
C PHE A 231 -8.58 13.07 36.24
N ILE A 232 -9.32 14.00 35.65
CA ILE A 232 -10.52 14.60 36.28
C ILE A 232 -11.60 13.54 36.52
N ALA A 233 -11.84 12.64 35.56
CA ALA A 233 -12.81 11.56 35.72
C ALA A 233 -12.43 10.60 36.85
N ILE A 234 -11.13 10.27 36.98
CA ILE A 234 -10.62 9.44 38.09
C ILE A 234 -10.80 10.17 39.43
N LEU A 235 -10.47 11.47 39.52
CA LEU A 235 -10.65 12.25 40.74
C LEU A 235 -12.12 12.33 41.19
N LEU A 236 -13.04 12.56 40.24
CA LEU A 236 -14.47 12.56 40.52
C LEU A 236 -14.96 11.19 40.99
N PHE A 237 -14.50 10.11 40.35
CA PHE A 237 -14.84 8.75 40.74
C PHE A 237 -14.38 8.43 42.17
N VAL A 238 -13.13 8.77 42.51
CA VAL A 238 -12.58 8.57 43.87
C VAL A 238 -13.34 9.41 44.90
N SER A 239 -13.67 10.67 44.57
CA SER A 239 -14.43 11.56 45.46
C SER A 239 -15.84 11.01 45.75
N VAL A 240 -16.57 10.59 44.71
CA VAL A 240 -17.89 9.96 44.85
C VAL A 240 -17.80 8.66 45.64
N PHE A 241 -16.83 7.80 45.33
CA PHE A 241 -16.61 6.54 46.05
C PHE A 241 -16.33 6.76 47.54
N TYR A 242 -15.49 7.75 47.86
CA TYR A 242 -15.21 8.13 49.24
C TYR A 242 -16.47 8.62 49.97
N PHE A 243 -17.26 9.47 49.32
CA PHE A 243 -18.50 10.01 49.90
C PHE A 243 -19.56 8.94 50.14
N VAL A 244 -19.73 8.01 49.19
CA VAL A 244 -20.66 6.88 49.30
C VAL A 244 -20.23 5.95 50.44
N ARG A 245 -18.93 5.63 50.57
CA ARG A 245 -18.44 4.82 51.68
C ARG A 245 -18.64 5.48 53.03
N LYS A 246 -18.36 6.79 53.17
CA LYS A 246 -18.53 7.51 54.43
C LYS A 246 -19.97 7.52 54.92
N LYS A 247 -20.95 7.57 54.00
CA LYS A 247 -22.38 7.56 54.34
C LYS A 247 -22.87 6.21 54.91
N ASN A 248 -22.16 5.12 54.61
CA ASN A 248 -22.50 3.77 55.08
C ASN A 248 -21.93 3.43 56.48
N TYR A 249 -21.17 4.33 57.11
CA TYR A 249 -20.65 4.14 58.48
C TYR A 249 -21.47 4.86 59.56
N PHE A 250 -22.56 5.54 59.20
CA PHE A 250 -23.43 6.32 60.11
C PHE A 250 -24.89 5.80 60.17
N LEU A 251 -25.11 4.55 59.77
CA LEU A 251 -26.34 3.79 60.00
C LEU A 251 -25.96 2.52 60.77
#